data_AF-A0A7W6XXW2-F1
#
_entry.id   AF-A0A7W6XXW2-F1
#
_cell.length_a   1.000
_cell.length_b   1.000
_cell.length_c   1.000
_cell.angle_alpha   90.00
_cell.angle_beta   90.00
_cell.angle_gamma   90.00
#
_symmetry.space_group_name_H-M   'P 1'
#
loop_
_entity.id
_entity.type
_entity.pdbx_description
1 polymer ?
#
loop_
_entity_poly.entity_id
_entity_poly.type
_entity_poly.pdbx_seq_one_letter_code
_entity_poly.pdbx_strand_id
1 'polypeptide(L)'
;MAELTLRQRLFVAEYLKDLNAKHAAVRTGYSGKSRANGNCLMANEAVRAEIERALAPRLPEMETSAEWVLVAIADIAFGDVRDVFDDEGPLKTSRAISLTFRRPATEAGFRRAHPDGKAR
;
A
#
# COMPACT_ATOMS: atom_id res chain seq x y z
N MET A 1 2.64 -3.13 28.88
CA MET A 1 1.99 -2.50 27.71
C MET A 1 0.53 -2.29 28.08
N ALA A 2 0.03 -1.05 28.01
CA ALA A 2 -1.34 -0.77 28.43
C ALA A 2 -2.32 -1.50 27.51
N GLU A 3 -3.21 -2.30 28.10
CA GLU A 3 -4.17 -3.08 27.34
C GLU A 3 -5.25 -2.16 26.75
N LEU A 4 -5.41 -2.22 25.43
CA LEU A 4 -6.43 -1.44 24.73
C LEU A 4 -7.83 -1.92 25.11
N THR A 5 -8.68 -0.98 25.51
CA THR A 5 -10.10 -1.24 25.72
C THR A 5 -10.78 -1.70 24.43
N LEU A 6 -11.89 -2.42 24.53
CA LEU A 6 -12.65 -2.91 23.37
C LEU A 6 -13.02 -1.76 22.40
N ARG A 7 -13.41 -0.60 22.93
CA ARG A 7 -13.73 0.58 22.13
C ARG A 7 -12.52 1.17 21.39
N GLN A 8 -11.34 1.19 22.02
CA GLN A 8 -10.12 1.65 21.36
C GLN A 8 -9.67 0.68 20.26
N ARG A 9 -9.82 -0.64 20.46
CA ARG A 9 -9.54 -1.64 19.41
C ARG A 9 -10.46 -1.45 18.21
N LEU A 10 -11.75 -1.23 18.45
CA LEU A 10 -12.70 -0.91 17.39
C LEU A 10 -12.32 0.39 16.67
N PHE A 11 -11.84 1.40 17.40
CA PHE A 11 -11.38 2.65 16.80
C PHE A 11 -10.20 2.43 15.86
N VAL A 12 -9.20 1.64 16.27
CA VAL A 12 -8.06 1.28 15.40
C VAL A 12 -8.55 0.56 14.15
N ALA A 13 -9.45 -0.43 14.30
CA ALA A 13 -9.99 -1.18 13.16
C ALA A 13 -10.75 -0.29 12.17
N GLU A 14 -11.55 0.67 12.64
CA GLU A 14 -12.25 1.62 11.78
C GLU A 14 -11.29 2.64 11.15
N TYR A 15 -10.30 3.13 11.90
CA TYR A 15 -9.30 4.08 11.40
C TYR A 15 -8.47 3.49 10.25
N LEU A 16 -8.08 2.22 10.35
CA LEU A 16 -7.27 1.56 9.32
C LEU A 16 -8.00 1.38 7.98
N LYS A 17 -9.31 1.63 7.90
CA LYS A 17 -10.08 1.55 6.64
C LYS A 17 -9.90 2.78 5.76
N ASP A 18 -9.90 3.97 6.37
CA ASP A 18 -9.95 5.25 5.65
C ASP A 18 -8.92 6.28 6.14
N LEU A 19 -8.10 5.91 7.12
CA LEU A 19 -7.12 6.77 7.79
C LEU A 19 -7.73 8.09 8.31
N ASN A 20 -9.03 8.08 8.64
CA ASN A 20 -9.77 9.25 9.10
C ASN A 20 -10.21 9.11 10.57
N ALA A 21 -9.46 9.75 11.47
CA ALA A 21 -9.68 9.68 12.90
C ALA A 21 -11.06 10.22 13.34
N LYS A 22 -11.59 11.26 12.67
CA LYS A 22 -12.91 11.81 12.99
C LYS A 22 -14.02 10.83 12.61
N HIS A 23 -13.93 10.22 11.43
CA HIS A 23 -14.92 9.25 10.98
C HIS A 23 -14.86 7.96 11.79
N ALA A 24 -13.66 7.46 12.09
CA ALA A 24 -13.47 6.29 12.94
C ALA A 24 -14.08 6.48 14.34
N ALA A 25 -13.89 7.65 14.95
CA ALA A 25 -14.49 7.98 16.25
C ALA A 25 -16.03 7.98 16.20
N VAL A 26 -16.62 8.54 15.13
CA VAL A 26 -18.09 8.55 14.95
C VAL A 26 -18.64 7.13 14.78
N ARG A 27 -18.01 6.30 13.94
CA ARG A 27 -18.46 4.91 13.67
C ARG A 27 -18.38 4.01 14.89
N THR A 28 -17.43 4.26 15.78
CA THR A 28 -17.27 3.51 17.03
C THR A 28 -18.11 4.03 18.18
N GLY A 29 -18.97 5.03 17.93
CA GLY A 29 -19.92 5.55 18.90
C GLY A 29 -19.32 6.50 19.93
N TYR A 30 -18.15 7.08 19.67
CA TYR A 30 -17.68 8.22 20.46
C TYR A 30 -18.57 9.43 20.15
N SER A 31 -18.98 10.17 21.19
CA SER A 31 -19.97 11.24 21.03
C SER A 31 -19.49 12.34 20.07
N GLY A 32 -20.34 12.73 19.12
CA GLY A 32 -20.02 13.75 18.10
C GLY A 32 -19.74 15.15 18.66
N LYS A 33 -20.22 15.45 19.88
CA LYS A 33 -19.85 16.66 20.64
C LYS A 33 -18.36 16.71 20.96
N SER A 34 -17.73 15.54 21.07
CA SER A 34 -16.28 15.42 21.17
C SER A 34 -15.69 15.01 19.82
N ARG A 35 -15.87 15.86 18.79
CA ARG A 35 -15.07 15.80 17.54
C ARG A 35 -13.57 15.98 17.82
N ALA A 36 -13.21 16.41 19.04
CA ALA A 36 -11.85 16.38 19.60
C ALA A 36 -11.36 14.97 19.98
N ASN A 37 -12.23 13.98 20.19
CA ASN A 37 -11.83 12.63 20.62
C ASN A 37 -10.96 11.91 19.59
N GLY A 38 -11.16 12.11 18.28
CA GLY A 38 -10.33 11.44 17.27
C GLY A 38 -8.85 11.80 17.44
N ASN A 39 -8.54 13.09 17.62
CA ASN A 39 -7.18 13.55 17.87
C ASN A 39 -6.68 13.15 19.27
N CYS A 40 -7.55 13.17 20.29
CA CYS A 40 -7.18 12.71 21.63
C CYS A 40 -6.90 11.20 21.68
N LEU A 41 -7.62 10.39 20.92
CA LEU A 41 -7.38 8.94 20.79
C LEU A 41 -6.07 8.68 20.05
N MET A 42 -5.73 9.49 19.05
CA MET A 42 -4.43 9.45 18.38
C MET A 42 -3.26 9.90 19.26
N ALA A 43 -3.50 10.80 20.21
CA ALA A 43 -2.51 11.21 21.19
C ALA A 43 -2.22 10.11 22.24
N ASN A 44 -3.07 9.08 22.33
CA ASN A 44 -2.83 7.95 23.22
C ASN A 44 -1.76 7.02 22.63
N GLU A 45 -0.65 6.87 23.35
CA GLU A 45 0.50 6.08 22.90
C GLU A 45 0.17 4.60 22.64
N ALA A 46 -0.73 4.00 23.42
CA ALA A 46 -1.14 2.61 23.21
C ALA A 46 -1.95 2.43 21.91
N VAL A 47 -2.78 3.41 21.56
CA VAL A 47 -3.54 3.42 20.30
C VAL A 47 -2.60 3.62 19.12
N ARG A 48 -1.67 4.58 19.23
CA ARG A 48 -0.67 4.84 18.18
C ARG A 48 0.22 3.62 17.92
N ALA A 49 0.73 2.98 18.97
CA ALA A 49 1.56 1.78 18.84
C ALA A 49 0.84 0.64 18.12
N GLU A 50 -0.47 0.47 18.37
CA GLU A 50 -1.26 -0.57 17.70
C GLU A 50 -1.54 -0.23 16.23
N ILE A 51 -1.76 1.04 15.91
CA ILE A 51 -1.89 1.52 14.53
C ILE A 51 -0.58 1.27 13.77
N GLU A 52 0.57 1.65 14.35
CA GLU A 52 1.89 1.42 13.75
C GLU A 52 2.16 -0.07 13.55
N ARG A 53 1.84 -0.92 14.54
CA ARG A 53 1.94 -2.37 14.43
C ARG A 53 1.09 -2.93 13.29
N ALA A 54 -0.11 -2.40 13.10
CA ALA A 54 -1.03 -2.84 12.04
C ALA A 54 -0.68 -2.30 10.65
N LEU A 55 -0.02 -1.14 10.57
CA LEU A 55 0.47 -0.54 9.33
C LEU A 55 1.81 -1.13 8.87
N ALA A 56 2.71 -1.47 9.79
CA ALA A 56 4.04 -2.00 9.47
C ALA A 56 4.07 -3.11 8.39
N PRO A 57 3.18 -4.13 8.41
CA PRO A 57 3.17 -5.14 7.35
C PRO A 57 2.55 -4.64 6.03
N ARG A 58 1.75 -3.56 6.04
CA ARG A 58 1.05 -3.03 4.87
C ARG A 58 1.87 -2.01 4.09
N LEU A 59 2.79 -1.29 4.74
CA LEU A 59 3.70 -0.36 4.06
C LEU A 59 4.45 -0.97 2.85
N PRO A 60 5.07 -2.18 2.96
CA PRO A 60 5.75 -2.79 1.82
C PRO A 60 4.79 -3.32 0.73
N GLU A 61 3.54 -3.64 1.07
CA GLU A 61 2.54 -4.09 0.09
C GLU A 61 1.83 -2.92 -0.62
N MET A 62 1.74 -1.76 0.04
CA MET A 62 1.21 -0.51 -0.50
C MET A 62 2.24 0.28 -1.33
N GLU A 63 3.38 -0.32 -1.66
CA GLU A 63 4.41 0.24 -2.57
C GLU A 63 3.95 0.37 -4.04
N THR A 64 2.64 0.39 -4.31
CA THR A 64 2.13 0.98 -5.55
C THR A 64 2.21 2.50 -5.41
N SER A 65 3.39 3.07 -5.64
CA SER A 65 3.59 4.51 -5.66
C SER A 65 2.72 5.16 -6.75
N ALA A 66 2.20 6.36 -6.49
CA ALA A 66 1.52 7.15 -7.53
C ALA A 66 2.40 7.33 -8.78
N GLU A 67 3.72 7.42 -8.58
CA GLU A 67 4.72 7.46 -9.66
C GLU A 67 4.67 6.17 -10.51
N TRP A 68 4.56 5.01 -9.87
CA TRP A 68 4.49 3.72 -10.57
C TRP A 68 3.22 3.60 -11.40
N VAL A 69 2.09 4.10 -10.88
CA VAL A 69 0.82 4.14 -11.62
C VAL A 69 0.94 5.07 -12.83
N LEU A 70 1.59 6.23 -12.70
CA LEU A 70 1.78 7.16 -13.80
C LEU A 70 2.70 6.59 -14.89
N VAL A 71 3.81 5.95 -14.50
CA VAL A 71 4.69 5.25 -15.45
C VAL A 71 3.94 4.13 -16.16
N ALA A 72 3.19 3.29 -15.43
CA ALA A 72 2.42 2.21 -16.03
C ALA A 72 1.34 2.73 -17.01
N ILE A 73 0.67 3.83 -16.67
CA ILE A 73 -0.29 4.49 -17.58
C ILE A 73 0.43 5.04 -18.81
N ALA A 74 1.58 5.68 -18.64
CA ALA A 74 2.36 6.23 -19.75
C ALA A 74 2.82 5.13 -20.71
N ASP A 75 3.31 4.01 -20.19
CA ASP A 75 3.73 2.88 -21.04
C ASP A 75 2.55 2.23 -21.77
N ILE A 76 1.37 2.15 -21.15
CA ILE A 76 0.16 1.64 -21.82
C ILE A 76 -0.33 2.63 -22.89
N ALA A 77 -0.31 3.93 -22.61
CA ALA A 77 -0.87 4.95 -23.48
C ALA A 77 0.07 5.36 -24.63
N PHE A 78 1.38 5.33 -24.40
CA PHE A 78 2.40 5.85 -25.31
C PHE A 78 3.49 4.84 -25.68
N GLY A 79 3.40 3.60 -25.18
CA GLY A 79 4.35 2.54 -25.50
C GLY A 79 4.36 2.21 -26.99
N ASP A 80 5.55 1.89 -27.51
CA ASP A 80 5.70 1.45 -28.88
C ASP A 80 5.35 -0.03 -29.00
N VAL A 81 4.46 -0.37 -29.93
CA VAL A 81 4.07 -1.76 -30.18
C VAL A 81 5.28 -2.61 -30.60
N ARG A 82 6.29 -2.02 -31.27
CA ARG A 82 7.53 -2.71 -31.68
C ARG A 82 8.39 -3.18 -30.50
N ASP A 83 8.16 -2.62 -29.31
CA ASP A 83 8.85 -3.07 -28.10
C ASP A 83 8.39 -4.46 -27.64
N VAL A 84 7.21 -4.90 -28.10
CA VAL A 84 6.56 -6.16 -27.73
C VAL A 84 6.79 -7.27 -28.77
N PHE A 85 7.04 -6.92 -30.02
CA PHE A 85 7.30 -7.87 -31.11
C PHE A 85 8.79 -7.97 -31.43
N ASP A 86 9.22 -9.13 -31.91
CA ASP A 86 10.54 -9.32 -32.52
C ASP A 86 10.53 -8.84 -33.98
N ASP A 87 11.71 -8.62 -34.56
CA ASP A 87 11.86 -8.08 -35.93
C ASP A 87 11.19 -8.97 -37.00
N GLU A 88 11.05 -10.27 -36.72
CA GLU A 88 10.41 -11.26 -37.58
C GLU A 88 8.88 -11.33 -37.41
N GLY A 89 8.30 -10.50 -36.53
CA GLY A 89 6.86 -10.42 -36.26
C GLY A 89 6.25 -11.29 -35.14
N PRO A 90 6.92 -12.29 -34.51
CA PRO A 90 6.34 -12.96 -33.34
C PRO A 90 6.44 -12.07 -32.09
N LEU A 91 5.57 -12.34 -31.11
CA LEU A 91 5.67 -11.71 -29.80
C LEU A 91 6.97 -12.13 -29.09
N LYS A 92 7.67 -11.16 -28.51
CA LYS A 92 8.81 -11.42 -27.63
C LYS A 92 8.39 -12.34 -26.49
N THR A 93 9.35 -13.10 -25.96
CA THR A 93 9.09 -13.92 -24.76
C THR A 93 8.67 -13.06 -23.58
N SER A 94 7.88 -13.62 -22.66
CA SER A 94 7.41 -12.92 -21.45
C SER A 94 8.56 -12.31 -20.63
N ARG A 95 9.72 -12.98 -20.59
CA ARG A 95 10.94 -12.48 -19.96
C ARG A 95 11.53 -11.27 -20.69
N ALA A 96 11.53 -11.28 -22.02
CA ALA A 96 12.05 -10.17 -22.84
C ALA A 96 11.14 -8.94 -22.77
N ILE A 97 9.82 -9.12 -22.90
CA ILE A 97 8.82 -8.03 -22.75
C ILE A 97 8.91 -7.42 -21.33
N SER A 98 9.02 -8.28 -20.30
CA SER A 98 9.20 -7.82 -18.92
C SER A 98 10.51 -7.10 -18.68
N LEU A 99 11.52 -7.21 -19.55
CA LEU A 99 12.78 -6.49 -19.43
C LEU A 99 12.70 -5.11 -20.10
N THR A 100 11.95 -4.98 -21.20
CA THR A 100 11.71 -3.71 -21.89
C THR A 100 10.90 -2.75 -21.02
N PHE A 101 9.85 -3.26 -20.37
CA PHE A 101 9.03 -2.49 -19.41
C PHE A 101 9.72 -2.29 -18.05
N ARG A 102 10.93 -2.82 -17.84
CA ARG A 102 11.64 -2.77 -16.55
C ARG A 102 12.75 -1.72 -16.57
N ARG A 103 12.38 -0.46 -16.32
CA ARG A 103 13.26 0.58 -15.77
C ARG A 103 12.48 1.47 -14.79
N PRO A 104 12.98 1.81 -13.58
CA PRO A 104 13.83 1.07 -12.65
C PRO A 104 13.02 0.61 -11.41
N ALA A 105 12.73 -0.69 -11.29
CA ALA A 105 12.27 -1.27 -10.01
C ALA A 105 13.43 -1.43 -8.99
N THR A 106 14.64 -1.03 -9.35
CA THR A 106 15.84 -1.20 -8.52
C THR A 106 16.06 -0.08 -7.49
N GLU A 107 15.39 1.07 -7.62
CA GLU A 107 15.49 2.15 -6.62
C GLU A 107 14.29 2.24 -5.66
N ALA A 108 13.15 1.65 -6.04
CA ALA A 108 11.93 1.65 -5.22
C ALA A 108 11.57 0.23 -4.80
N GLY A 109 12.24 -0.29 -3.76
CA GLY A 109 11.70 -1.23 -2.74
C GLY A 109 11.09 -2.59 -3.15
N PHE A 110 10.74 -2.81 -4.41
CA PHE A 110 9.82 -3.84 -4.84
C PHE A 110 10.52 -5.18 -4.98
N ARG A 111 10.84 -5.80 -3.86
CA ARG A 111 11.13 -7.24 -3.81
C ARG A 111 9.83 -7.98 -4.08
N ARG A 112 9.69 -8.56 -5.29
CA ARG A 112 8.72 -9.64 -5.48
C ARG A 112 9.04 -10.76 -4.49
N ALA A 113 8.10 -11.08 -3.61
CA ALA A 113 8.05 -12.42 -3.04
C ALA A 113 7.75 -13.38 -4.21
N HIS A 114 8.77 -14.13 -4.63
CA HIS A 114 8.59 -15.28 -5.51
C HIS A 114 8.09 -16.44 -4.63
N PRO A 115 6.98 -17.12 -4.96
CA PRO A 115 6.43 -18.18 -4.11
C PRO A 115 7.30 -19.43 -4.02
N ASP A 116 8.33 -19.56 -4.86
CA ASP A 116 9.30 -20.65 -4.75
C ASP A 116 10.72 -20.11 -4.60
N GLY A 117 11.21 -20.19 -3.38
CA GLY A 117 12.61 -19.93 -3.05
C GLY A 117 13.49 -21.05 -3.56
N LYS A 118 14.14 -20.85 -4.71
CA LYS A 118 15.45 -21.46 -5.01
C LYS A 118 16.29 -20.49 -5.84
N ALA A 119 17.32 -19.95 -5.19
CA ALA A 119 18.41 -19.22 -5.83
C ALA A 119 19.31 -20.20 -6.60
N ARG A 120 19.59 -19.88 -7.86
CA ARG A 120 20.85 -20.14 -8.57
C ARG A 120 21.06 -19.03 -9.59
#